data_AF-A0A916G2H9-F1
#
_entry.id   AF-A0A916G2H9-F1
#
_cell.length_a   1.000
_cell.length_b   1.000
_cell.length_c   1.000
_cell.angle_alpha   90.00
_cell.angle_beta   90.00
_cell.angle_gamma   90.00
#
_symmetry.space_group_name_H-M   'P 1'
#
loop_
_entity.id
_entity.type
_entity.pdbx_description
1 polymer ?
#
loop_
_entity_poly.entity_id
_entity_poly.type
_entity_poly.pdbx_seq_one_letter_code
_entity_poly.pdbx_strand_id
1 'polypeptide(L)'
;MNTAKIAWLCGAAALVASTLATAQQHAEGGKAYAIFNCGHCHGEDARTPKKQGVPRIAGLDSRYVAEKTGKLIETMSHKEAVAGCAELPTQAQIQTIAEWVSRQPN
;
A
#
# COMPACT_ATOMS: atom_id res chain seq x y z
N MET A 1 51.17 24.33 -6.18
CA MET A 1 50.09 25.29 -5.88
C MET A 1 48.76 24.55 -6.04
N ASN A 2 47.92 24.63 -5.00
CA ASN A 2 46.60 24.00 -4.83
C ASN A 2 45.65 24.33 -6.00
N THR A 3 44.59 23.57 -6.33
CA THR A 3 43.43 23.15 -5.54
C THR A 3 42.60 22.11 -6.34
N ALA A 4 41.67 21.42 -5.67
CA ALA A 4 40.55 20.61 -6.20
C ALA A 4 40.73 19.08 -6.15
N LYS A 5 40.70 18.55 -4.93
CA LYS A 5 40.30 17.15 -4.66
C LYS A 5 39.33 17.11 -3.48
N ILE A 6 38.22 17.86 -3.58
CA ILE A 6 37.09 17.76 -2.65
C ILE A 6 35.83 17.70 -3.50
N ALA A 7 35.42 16.49 -3.82
CA ALA A 7 34.04 16.10 -4.11
C ALA A 7 34.15 14.67 -4.59
N TRP A 8 33.86 13.68 -3.74
CA TRP A 8 33.37 12.34 -4.14
C TRP A 8 33.20 11.42 -2.91
N LEU A 9 32.61 11.93 -1.82
CA LEU A 9 32.29 11.11 -0.63
C LEU A 9 30.85 11.32 -0.09
N CYS A 10 29.93 11.89 -0.88
CA CYS A 10 28.53 12.07 -0.45
C CYS A 10 27.53 11.07 -1.07
N GLY A 11 27.96 10.15 -1.95
CA GLY A 11 27.04 9.27 -2.69
C GLY A 11 26.47 8.09 -1.90
N ALA A 12 27.17 7.59 -0.87
CA ALA A 12 26.79 6.35 -0.18
C ALA A 12 25.66 6.54 0.85
N ALA A 13 25.52 7.73 1.45
CA ALA A 13 24.51 7.97 2.49
C ALA A 13 23.07 8.04 1.94
N ALA A 14 22.89 8.51 0.70
CA ALA A 14 21.56 8.69 0.10
C ALA A 14 20.86 7.36 -0.24
N LEU A 15 21.62 6.33 -0.66
CA LEU A 15 21.05 5.04 -1.07
C LEU A 15 20.48 4.24 0.11
N VAL A 16 21.12 4.33 1.29
CA VAL A 16 20.66 3.61 2.49
C VAL A 16 19.36 4.22 3.03
N ALA A 17 19.26 5.55 3.05
CA ALA A 17 18.06 6.25 3.53
C ALA A 17 16.80 5.91 2.70
N SER A 18 16.94 5.75 1.38
CA SER A 18 15.82 5.40 0.50
C SER A 18 15.23 4.01 0.80
N THR A 19 16.07 3.01 1.08
CA THR A 19 15.59 1.64 1.35
C THR A 19 14.79 1.53 2.64
N LEU A 20 15.19 2.26 3.69
CA LEU A 20 14.48 2.31 4.97
C LEU A 20 13.11 2.98 4.83
N ALA A 21 13.05 4.09 4.08
CA ALA A 21 11.79 4.78 3.82
C ALA A 21 10.79 3.86 3.09
N THR A 22 11.22 3.16 2.05
CA THR A 22 10.36 2.23 1.30
C THR A 22 9.89 1.06 2.17
N ALA A 23 10.76 0.50 3.02
CA ALA A 23 10.40 -0.57 3.94
C ALA A 23 9.35 -0.11 4.97
N GLN A 24 9.50 1.11 5.50
CA GLN A 24 8.54 1.69 6.43
C GLN A 24 7.18 1.95 5.76
N GLN A 25 7.17 2.55 4.56
CA GLN A 25 5.94 2.76 3.78
C GLN A 25 5.23 1.45 3.48
N HIS A 26 5.97 0.39 3.14
CA HIS A 26 5.39 -0.94 2.94
C HIS A 26 4.78 -1.50 4.23
N ALA A 27 5.46 -1.37 5.37
CA ALA A 27 4.92 -1.80 6.66
C ALA A 27 3.66 -1.01 7.05
N GLU A 28 3.61 0.29 6.76
CA GLU A 28 2.43 1.14 6.98
C GLU A 28 1.25 0.70 6.11
N GLY A 29 1.48 0.38 4.84
CA GLY A 29 0.44 -0.14 3.94
C GLY A 29 -0.15 -1.47 4.42
N GLY A 30 0.69 -2.40 4.87
CA GLY A 30 0.22 -3.68 5.44
C GLY A 30 -0.56 -3.48 6.75
N LYS A 31 -0.12 -2.56 7.61
CA LYS A 31 -0.88 -2.19 8.83
C LYS A 31 -2.23 -1.59 8.50
N ALA A 32 -2.28 -0.66 7.54
CA ALA A 32 -3.54 -0.05 7.10
C ALA A 32 -4.50 -1.10 6.53
N TYR A 33 -4.00 -2.03 5.70
CA TYR A 33 -4.78 -3.14 5.16
C TYR A 33 -5.41 -4.00 6.27
N ALA A 34 -4.68 -4.26 7.35
CA ALA A 34 -5.19 -4.97 8.52
C ALA A 34 -6.19 -4.15 9.34
N ILE A 35 -5.92 -2.86 9.59
CA ILE A 35 -6.79 -1.96 10.36
C ILE A 35 -8.17 -1.80 9.70
N PHE A 36 -8.21 -1.64 8.38
CA PHE A 36 -9.46 -1.58 7.62
C PHE A 36 -10.04 -2.97 7.30
N ASN A 37 -9.50 -4.02 7.93
CA ASN A 37 -9.98 -5.40 7.85
C ASN A 37 -10.16 -5.93 6.41
N CYS A 38 -9.35 -5.43 5.47
CA CYS A 38 -9.45 -5.81 4.06
C CYS A 38 -9.20 -7.32 3.85
N GLY A 39 -8.32 -7.89 4.68
CA GLY A 39 -7.97 -9.30 4.67
C GLY A 39 -9.12 -10.25 5.00
N HIS A 40 -10.18 -9.77 5.67
CA HIS A 40 -11.37 -10.58 5.94
C HIS A 40 -12.00 -11.16 4.67
N CYS A 41 -11.94 -10.40 3.56
CA CYS A 41 -12.49 -10.81 2.27
C CYS A 41 -11.38 -11.20 1.29
N HIS A 42 -10.31 -10.41 1.20
CA HIS A 42 -9.27 -10.56 0.20
C HIS A 42 -8.11 -11.47 0.63
N GLY A 43 -8.12 -11.96 1.88
CA GLY A 43 -7.02 -12.71 2.49
C GLY A 43 -5.97 -11.80 3.10
N GLU A 44 -5.31 -12.26 4.16
CA GLU A 44 -4.25 -11.50 4.86
C GLU A 44 -3.05 -11.19 3.95
N ASP A 45 -2.86 -12.01 2.92
CA ASP A 45 -1.82 -11.89 1.89
C ASP A 45 -2.30 -11.16 0.62
N ALA A 46 -3.56 -10.71 0.57
CA ALA A 46 -4.24 -10.20 -0.62
C ALA A 46 -4.27 -11.18 -1.83
N ARG A 47 -3.76 -12.39 -1.64
CA ARG A 47 -3.55 -13.41 -2.67
C ARG A 47 -4.59 -14.52 -2.59
N THR A 48 -5.13 -14.77 -1.39
CA THR A 48 -6.02 -15.89 -1.08
C THR A 48 -7.38 -15.38 -0.59
N PRO A 49 -8.32 -15.03 -1.49
CA PRO A 49 -9.65 -14.56 -1.11
C PRO A 49 -10.38 -15.55 -0.18
N LYS A 50 -11.02 -15.01 0.85
CA LYS A 50 -11.75 -15.78 1.88
C LYS A 50 -13.26 -15.81 1.65
N LYS A 51 -13.77 -14.96 0.75
CA LYS A 51 -15.20 -14.85 0.43
C LYS A 51 -15.44 -15.13 -1.06
N GLN A 52 -16.49 -15.90 -1.36
CA GLN A 52 -16.86 -16.22 -2.75
C GLN A 52 -17.18 -14.95 -3.54
N GLY A 53 -16.67 -14.84 -4.77
CA GLY A 53 -16.88 -13.69 -5.64
C GLY A 53 -15.99 -12.48 -5.35
N VAL A 54 -15.18 -12.53 -4.28
CA VAL A 54 -14.15 -11.52 -4.01
C VAL A 54 -12.88 -11.85 -4.80
N PRO A 55 -12.31 -10.90 -5.56
CA PRO A 55 -11.13 -11.17 -6.38
C PRO A 55 -9.84 -11.21 -5.55
N ARG A 56 -8.86 -11.95 -6.07
CA ARG A 56 -7.45 -11.79 -5.72
C ARG A 56 -6.99 -10.40 -6.16
N ILE A 57 -6.29 -9.68 -5.29
CA ILE A 57 -5.79 -8.32 -5.58
C ILE A 57 -4.27 -8.18 -5.47
N ALA A 58 -3.57 -9.16 -4.90
CA ALA A 58 -2.11 -9.19 -4.83
C ALA A 58 -1.46 -8.98 -6.20
N GLY A 59 -0.46 -8.10 -6.25
CA GLY A 59 0.32 -7.82 -7.46
C GLY A 59 -0.39 -6.94 -8.50
N LEU A 60 -1.62 -6.50 -8.26
CA LEU A 60 -2.30 -5.54 -9.14
C LEU A 60 -1.65 -4.15 -9.06
N ASP A 61 -1.71 -3.39 -10.15
CA ASP A 61 -1.22 -2.01 -10.20
C ASP A 61 -1.82 -1.15 -9.07
N SER A 62 -0.97 -0.43 -8.34
CA SER A 62 -1.41 0.32 -7.15
C SER A 62 -2.37 1.45 -7.50
N ARG A 63 -2.16 2.12 -8.65
CA ARG A 63 -3.08 3.17 -9.09
C ARG A 63 -4.46 2.59 -9.42
N TYR A 64 -4.49 1.48 -10.15
CA TYR A 64 -5.74 0.77 -10.42
C TYR A 64 -6.48 0.36 -9.13
N VAL A 65 -5.78 -0.25 -8.17
CA VAL A 65 -6.38 -0.66 -6.90
C VAL A 65 -6.90 0.55 -6.12
N ALA A 66 -6.15 1.65 -6.07
CA ALA A 66 -6.56 2.85 -5.35
C ALA A 66 -7.81 3.51 -5.96
N GLU A 67 -7.81 3.73 -7.28
CA GLU A 67 -8.94 4.31 -8.01
C GLU A 67 -10.20 3.44 -7.88
N LYS A 68 -10.05 2.12 -8.07
CA LYS A 68 -11.17 1.19 -8.00
C LYS A 68 -11.74 1.11 -6.58
N THR A 69 -10.89 1.05 -5.57
CA THR A 69 -11.31 0.96 -4.16
C THR A 69 -12.04 2.23 -3.72
N GLY A 70 -11.49 3.40 -4.04
CA GLY A 70 -12.14 4.69 -3.75
C GLY A 70 -13.55 4.74 -4.34
N LYS A 71 -13.67 4.42 -5.64
CA LYS A 71 -14.98 4.37 -6.31
C LYS A 71 -15.95 3.38 -5.66
N LEU A 72 -15.49 2.19 -5.28
CA LEU A 72 -16.35 1.18 -4.65
C LEU A 72 -16.83 1.61 -3.25
N ILE A 73 -16.02 2.36 -2.49
CA ILE A 73 -16.41 2.93 -1.20
C ILE A 73 -17.41 4.07 -1.41
N GLU A 74 -17.14 4.99 -2.34
CA GLU A 74 -18.03 6.10 -2.69
C GLU A 74 -19.41 5.60 -3.15
N THR A 75 -19.46 4.57 -4.01
CA THR A 75 -20.72 4.00 -4.52
C THR A 75 -21.33 2.95 -3.59
N MET A 76 -20.84 2.80 -2.36
CA MET A 76 -21.30 1.83 -1.35
C MET A 76 -21.32 0.37 -1.84
N SER A 77 -20.50 0.05 -2.82
CA SER A 77 -20.25 -1.32 -3.29
C SER A 77 -19.30 -2.07 -2.36
N HIS A 78 -18.46 -1.35 -1.60
CA HIS A 78 -17.65 -1.85 -0.50
C HIS A 78 -18.27 -1.63 0.89
N LYS A 79 -19.60 -1.46 0.99
CA LYS A 79 -20.28 -1.17 2.26
C LYS A 79 -19.94 -2.14 3.41
N GLU A 80 -19.71 -3.42 3.10
CA GLU A 80 -19.30 -4.41 4.11
C GLU A 80 -17.86 -4.19 4.59
N ALA A 81 -16.97 -3.74 3.70
CA ALA A 81 -15.57 -3.48 4.03
C ALA A 81 -15.41 -2.24 4.92
N VAL A 82 -16.33 -1.28 4.82
CA VAL A 82 -16.33 -0.07 5.65
C VAL A 82 -17.38 -0.11 6.76
N ALA A 83 -18.06 -1.25 6.94
CA ALA A 83 -19.06 -1.41 7.98
C ALA A 83 -18.38 -1.36 9.36
N GLY A 84 -18.78 -0.38 10.18
CA GLY A 84 -18.24 -0.20 11.53
C GLY A 84 -16.94 0.61 11.60
N CYS A 85 -16.42 1.11 10.47
CA CYS A 85 -15.40 2.15 10.52
C CYS A 85 -16.01 3.45 11.06
N ALA A 86 -15.41 4.03 12.10
CA ALA A 86 -15.84 5.33 12.62
C ALA A 86 -15.70 6.43 11.53
N GLU A 87 -14.67 6.30 10.70
CA GLU A 87 -14.42 7.12 9.52
C GLU A 87 -14.01 6.25 8.35
N LEU A 88 -14.43 6.62 7.14
CA LEU A 88 -14.02 5.94 5.92
C LEU A 88 -12.52 6.15 5.68
N PRO A 89 -11.80 5.19 5.08
CA PRO A 89 -10.40 5.40 4.72
C PRO A 89 -10.29 6.58 3.76
N THR A 90 -9.36 7.48 4.08
CA THR A 90 -8.99 8.60 3.20
C THR A 90 -8.34 8.08 1.92
N GLN A 91 -8.32 8.91 0.87
CA GLN A 91 -7.65 8.54 -0.38
C GLN A 91 -6.15 8.24 -0.19
N ALA A 92 -5.49 8.93 0.73
CA ALA A 92 -4.09 8.67 1.07
C ALA A 92 -3.92 7.27 1.71
N GLN A 93 -4.79 6.89 2.65
CA GLN A 93 -4.77 5.54 3.23
C GLN A 93 -5.04 4.46 2.19
N ILE A 94 -5.99 4.71 1.28
CA ILE A 94 -6.26 3.80 0.15
C ILE A 94 -5.03 3.64 -0.74
N GLN A 95 -4.28 4.72 -1.02
CA GLN A 95 -3.04 4.66 -1.79
C GLN A 95 -1.96 3.84 -1.07
N THR A 96 -1.74 4.06 0.22
CA THR A 96 -0.77 3.30 1.02
C THR A 96 -1.10 1.81 1.04
N ILE A 97 -2.39 1.45 1.15
CA ILE A 97 -2.85 0.06 1.04
C ILE A 97 -2.57 -0.49 -0.37
N ALA A 98 -2.94 0.25 -1.40
CA ALA A 98 -2.78 -0.18 -2.79
C ALA A 98 -1.31 -0.41 -3.18
N GLU A 99 -0.39 0.40 -2.66
CA GLU A 99 1.06 0.20 -2.82
C GLU A 99 1.56 -1.06 -2.12
N TRP A 100 1.00 -1.41 -0.96
CA TRP A 100 1.31 -2.68 -0.32
C TRP A 100 0.76 -3.86 -1.13
N VAL A 101 -0.50 -3.77 -1.59
CA VAL A 101 -1.15 -4.79 -2.42
C VAL A 101 -0.36 -5.06 -3.71
N SER A 102 0.12 -4.02 -4.38
CA SER A 102 0.86 -4.16 -5.65
C SER A 102 2.22 -4.86 -5.52
N ARG A 103 2.78 -4.88 -4.31
CA ARG A 103 4.04 -5.56 -4.01
C ARG A 103 3.85 -6.98 -3.51
N GLN A 104 2.61 -7.42 -3.28
CA GLN A 104 2.36 -8.81 -2.92
C GLN A 104 2.61 -9.73 -4.13
N PRO A 105 3.11 -10.95 -3.90
CA PRO A 105 3.27 -11.92 -4.97
C PRO A 105 1.92 -12.24 -5.62
N ASN A 106 1.85 -12.12 -6.95
CA ASN A 106 0.67 -12.50 -7.73
C ASN A 106 0.49 -14.02 -7.69
#